data_AF-A0A353GKM4-F1
#
_entry.id   AF-A0A353GKM4-F1
#
_cell.length_a   1.000
_cell.length_b   1.000
_cell.length_c   1.000
_cell.angle_alpha   90.00
_cell.angle_beta   90.00
_cell.angle_gamma   90.00
#
_symmetry.space_group_name_H-M   'P 1'
#
loop_
_entity.id
_entity.type
_entity.pdbx_description
1 polymer ?
#
loop_
_entity_poly.entity_id
_entity_poly.type
_entity_poly.pdbx_seq_one_letter_code
_entity_poly.pdbx_strand_id
1 'polypeptide(L)'
;MDQVDKVDGMGAAPVSSSLPILQSYREFIRCVWSLLFTITVLVAVSAGIVHIWHPDTASLLKKVAEISPLPLEEFQPAPREKALYLFVVLSSPFLLAAGYQLAGCGVRVRGKGTITVLYFATVVVVLALLGWLFKAACLHPVPRSCSYLQYYASWMQWYNQFYIYSFLGYPVALYLIFRVFPHFPTGMTRKLLRRIATGCVCVLVIIAASGGIFHVYTLTPLLFSYCHDFDTVFAPSVFVRLGHPLLTGNLQAGYGLYPHFLHPVFALVGLSVFKFTVVMAILNAMAFFLYLG
;
A
#
# COMPACT_ATOMS: atom_id res chain seq x y z
N MET A 1 12.35 -75.62 24.69
CA MET A 1 12.27 -74.74 23.51
C MET A 1 11.51 -73.51 23.94
N ASP A 2 12.21 -72.49 24.43
CA ASP A 2 11.65 -71.17 24.71
C ASP A 2 12.78 -70.15 24.48
N GLN A 3 12.89 -69.70 23.23
CA GLN A 3 13.67 -68.53 22.87
C GLN A 3 12.69 -67.37 22.72
N VAL A 4 12.70 -66.48 23.71
CA VAL A 4 12.00 -65.20 23.67
C VAL A 4 12.97 -64.19 23.05
N ASP A 5 12.74 -63.87 21.78
CA ASP A 5 13.47 -62.82 21.07
C ASP A 5 13.22 -61.46 21.70
N LYS A 6 14.28 -60.92 22.30
CA LYS A 6 14.34 -59.57 22.83
C LYS A 6 14.64 -58.64 21.65
N VAL A 7 13.59 -58.09 21.05
CA VAL A 7 13.73 -57.05 20.02
C VAL A 7 14.20 -55.77 20.73
N ASP A 8 15.51 -55.54 20.66
CA ASP A 8 16.15 -54.32 21.12
C ASP A 8 15.51 -53.12 20.43
N GLY A 9 14.96 -52.22 21.25
CA GLY A 9 14.33 -51.00 20.81
C GLY A 9 15.32 -50.15 20.04
N MET A 10 15.07 -50.00 18.73
CA MET A 10 15.63 -48.93 17.93
C MET A 10 15.27 -47.60 18.60
N GLY A 11 16.23 -47.06 19.37
CA GLY A 11 16.13 -45.76 19.99
C GLY A 11 15.84 -44.73 18.90
N ALA A 12 14.62 -44.21 18.88
CA ALA A 12 14.22 -43.16 17.97
C ALA A 12 15.23 -42.02 18.12
N ALA A 13 16.01 -41.77 17.06
CA ALA A 13 16.99 -40.70 17.04
C ALA A 13 16.28 -39.41 17.46
N PRO A 14 16.80 -38.66 18.44
CA PRO A 14 16.13 -37.50 18.99
C PRO A 14 15.82 -36.53 17.85
N VAL A 15 14.54 -36.37 17.54
CA VAL A 15 14.05 -35.43 16.53
C VAL A 15 14.55 -34.06 16.94
N SER A 16 15.58 -33.56 16.25
CA SER A 16 16.26 -32.35 16.67
C SER A 16 15.28 -31.18 16.62
N SER A 17 14.96 -30.63 17.78
CA SER A 17 14.06 -29.47 17.97
C SER A 17 14.54 -28.19 17.26
N SER A 18 15.72 -28.21 16.62
CA SER A 18 16.34 -27.06 15.97
C SER A 18 15.95 -26.84 14.50
N LEU A 19 15.34 -27.84 13.85
CA LEU A 19 14.88 -27.74 12.46
C LEU A 19 13.82 -26.64 12.20
N PRO A 20 12.77 -26.47 13.03
CA PRO A 20 11.72 -25.46 12.77
C PRO A 20 12.21 -24.01 12.86
N ILE A 21 13.18 -23.73 13.76
CA ILE A 21 13.76 -22.39 13.91
C ILE A 21 14.57 -22.02 12.67
N LEU A 22 15.40 -22.95 12.17
CA LEU A 22 16.23 -22.69 10.99
C LEU A 22 15.37 -22.44 9.76
N GLN A 23 14.27 -23.17 9.60
CA GLN A 23 13.32 -22.95 8.51
C GLN A 23 12.70 -21.54 8.58
N SER A 24 12.37 -21.08 9.79
CA SER A 24 11.82 -19.74 10.01
C SER A 24 12.83 -18.65 9.61
N TYR A 25 14.11 -18.83 9.93
CA TYR A 25 15.18 -17.92 9.50
C TYR A 25 15.32 -17.87 7.99
N ARG A 26 15.29 -19.02 7.32
CA ARG A 26 15.38 -19.09 5.86
C ARG A 26 14.23 -18.33 5.21
N GLU A 27 13.00 -18.52 5.69
CA GLU A 27 11.83 -17.84 5.14
C GLU A 27 11.87 -16.32 5.36
N PHE A 28 12.26 -15.87 6.56
CA PHE A 28 12.45 -14.44 6.82
C PHE A 28 13.48 -13.81 5.88
N ILE A 29 14.65 -14.43 5.72
CA ILE A 29 15.69 -13.97 4.80
C ILE A 29 15.14 -13.87 3.37
N ARG A 30 14.44 -14.91 2.90
CA ARG A 30 13.86 -14.94 1.55
C ARG A 30 12.88 -13.79 1.32
N CYS A 31 11.98 -13.53 2.27
CA CYS A 31 11.01 -12.45 2.17
C CYS A 31 11.69 -11.07 2.12
N VAL A 32 12.62 -10.80 3.03
CA VAL A 32 13.30 -9.49 3.08
C VAL A 32 14.15 -9.28 1.83
N TRP A 33 14.94 -10.28 1.43
CA TRP A 33 15.80 -10.16 0.24
C TRP A 33 15.00 -10.03 -1.05
N SER A 34 13.85 -10.72 -1.14
CA SER A 34 12.90 -10.54 -2.24
C SER A 34 12.38 -9.11 -2.34
N LEU A 35 12.02 -8.52 -1.19
CA LEU A 35 11.55 -7.14 -1.13
C LEU A 35 12.65 -6.15 -1.53
N LEU A 36 13.85 -6.31 -0.99
CA LEU A 36 15.01 -5.48 -1.33
C LEU A 36 15.34 -5.58 -2.81
N PHE A 37 15.40 -6.79 -3.36
CA PHE A 37 15.59 -7.03 -4.79
C PHE A 37 14.56 -6.29 -5.64
N THR A 38 13.27 -6.42 -5.27
CA THR A 38 12.18 -5.76 -5.99
C THR A 38 12.33 -4.25 -5.97
N ILE A 39 12.56 -3.66 -4.79
CA ILE A 39 12.74 -2.21 -4.63
C ILE A 39 13.94 -1.74 -5.45
N THR A 40 15.08 -2.43 -5.37
CA THR A 40 16.29 -2.06 -6.13
C THR A 40 16.04 -2.08 -7.64
N VAL A 41 15.42 -3.14 -8.16
CA VAL A 41 15.11 -3.22 -9.60
C VAL A 41 14.13 -2.14 -10.02
N LEU A 42 13.06 -1.91 -9.25
CA LEU A 42 12.07 -0.88 -9.56
C LEU A 42 12.71 0.52 -9.57
N VAL A 43 13.56 0.84 -8.60
CA VAL A 43 14.28 2.12 -8.54
C VAL A 43 15.23 2.27 -9.72
N ALA A 44 16.02 1.23 -10.03
CA ALA A 44 16.97 1.26 -11.13
C ALA A 44 16.27 1.46 -12.49
N VAL A 45 15.19 0.71 -12.75
CA VAL A 45 14.43 0.83 -14.00
C VAL A 45 13.71 2.17 -14.06
N SER A 46 13.12 2.65 -12.96
CA SER A 46 12.48 3.96 -12.90
C SER A 46 13.46 5.08 -13.19
N ALA A 47 14.67 5.03 -12.62
CA ALA A 47 15.73 5.98 -12.92
C ALA A 47 16.13 5.94 -14.40
N GLY A 48 16.22 4.74 -14.99
CA GLY A 48 16.45 4.56 -16.42
C GLY A 48 15.35 5.18 -17.28
N ILE A 49 14.08 4.94 -16.96
CA ILE A 49 12.93 5.54 -17.67
C ILE A 49 12.98 7.06 -17.58
N VAL A 50 13.25 7.62 -16.40
CA VAL A 50 13.34 9.09 -16.21
C VAL A 50 14.48 9.68 -17.04
N HIS A 51 15.58 8.96 -17.20
CA HIS A 51 16.75 9.43 -17.96
C HIS A 51 16.59 9.28 -19.49
N ILE A 52 15.86 8.25 -19.94
CA ILE A 52 15.72 7.93 -21.37
C ILE A 52 14.46 8.60 -21.96
N TRP A 53 13.36 8.64 -21.20
CA TRP A 53 12.06 9.03 -21.72
C TRP A 53 11.67 10.44 -21.32
N HIS A 54 11.81 11.35 -22.28
CA HIS A 54 11.39 12.74 -22.15
C HIS A 54 10.20 13.04 -23.06
N PRO A 55 8.95 12.75 -22.63
CA PRO A 55 7.78 13.08 -23.43
C PRO A 55 7.71 14.60 -23.65
N ASP A 56 7.42 15.00 -24.88
CA ASP A 56 7.22 16.41 -25.24
C ASP A 56 5.92 16.91 -24.61
N THR A 57 6.04 17.54 -23.45
CA THR A 57 4.93 18.18 -22.74
C THR A 57 4.70 19.61 -23.22
N ALA A 58 5.66 20.21 -23.93
CA ALA A 58 5.60 21.60 -24.35
C ALA A 58 4.53 21.82 -25.42
N SER A 59 4.43 20.91 -26.39
CA SER A 59 3.38 20.98 -27.43
C SER A 59 1.97 20.81 -26.87
N LEU A 60 1.79 19.95 -25.86
CA LEU A 60 0.52 19.78 -25.13
C LEU A 60 0.17 21.03 -24.31
N LEU A 61 1.12 21.55 -23.53
CA LEU A 61 0.90 22.75 -22.71
C LEU A 61 0.60 23.97 -23.57
N LYS A 62 1.24 24.11 -24.74
CA LYS A 62 0.91 25.18 -25.69
C LYS A 62 -0.54 25.12 -26.16
N LYS A 63 -1.03 23.92 -26.54
CA LYS A 63 -2.44 23.74 -26.91
C LYS A 63 -3.39 24.05 -25.76
N VAL A 64 -3.02 23.67 -24.54
CA VAL A 64 -3.84 23.97 -23.35
C VAL A 64 -3.89 25.48 -23.08
N ALA A 65 -2.78 26.20 -23.27
CA ALA A 65 -2.73 27.67 -23.13
C ALA A 65 -3.67 28.39 -24.10
N GLU A 66 -3.90 27.82 -25.28
CA GLU A 66 -4.78 28.39 -26.30
C GLU A 66 -6.28 28.21 -25.98
N ILE A 67 -6.64 27.17 -25.20
CA ILE A 67 -8.04 26.80 -24.95
C ILE A 67 -8.50 27.07 -23.51
N SER A 68 -7.58 27.21 -22.56
CA SER A 68 -7.89 27.31 -21.13
C SER A 68 -7.46 28.66 -20.56
N PRO A 69 -8.33 29.35 -19.79
CA PRO A 69 -7.96 30.59 -19.10
C PRO A 69 -7.21 30.34 -17.79
N LEU A 70 -7.03 29.08 -17.37
CA LEU A 70 -6.38 28.71 -16.12
C LEU A 70 -4.84 28.71 -16.26
N PRO A 71 -4.08 28.91 -15.17
CA PRO A 71 -2.62 28.87 -15.19
C PRO A 71 -2.07 27.55 -15.73
N LEU A 72 -0.98 27.59 -16.51
CA LEU A 72 -0.39 26.40 -17.13
C LEU A 72 0.17 25.40 -16.13
N GLU A 73 0.49 25.86 -14.92
CA GLU A 73 0.96 25.03 -13.82
C GLU A 73 -0.09 23.98 -13.41
N GLU A 74 -1.39 24.26 -13.58
CA GLU A 74 -2.47 23.33 -13.23
C GLU A 74 -2.62 22.17 -14.23
N PHE A 75 -2.05 22.32 -15.43
CA PHE A 75 -2.16 21.33 -16.51
C PHE A 75 -0.88 20.56 -16.76
N GLN A 76 0.13 20.67 -15.87
CA GLN A 76 1.38 19.94 -16.04
C GLN A 76 1.08 18.45 -16.16
N PRO A 77 1.24 17.87 -17.36
CA PRO A 77 0.89 16.48 -17.56
C PRO A 77 1.91 15.65 -16.78
N ALA A 78 1.42 14.59 -16.13
CA ALA A 78 2.26 13.65 -15.37
C ALA A 78 2.42 12.29 -16.11
N PRO A 79 2.82 12.27 -17.41
CA PRO A 79 2.86 11.04 -18.21
C PRO A 79 3.95 10.10 -17.70
N ARG A 80 5.05 10.64 -17.15
CA ARG A 80 6.13 9.85 -16.56
C ARG A 80 5.65 9.15 -15.29
N GLU A 81 5.00 9.87 -14.41
CA GLU A 81 4.47 9.38 -13.13
C GLU A 81 3.43 8.28 -13.37
N LYS A 82 2.52 8.48 -14.33
CA LYS A 82 1.53 7.46 -14.72
C LYS A 82 2.20 6.18 -15.25
N ALA A 83 3.17 6.32 -16.16
CA ALA A 83 3.86 5.15 -16.71
C ALA A 83 4.71 4.44 -15.65
N LEU A 84 5.40 5.18 -14.79
CA LEU A 84 6.18 4.64 -13.67
C LEU A 84 5.28 3.92 -12.67
N TYR A 85 4.12 4.50 -12.35
CA TYR A 85 3.12 3.87 -11.50
C TYR A 85 2.63 2.55 -12.10
N LEU A 86 2.20 2.56 -13.37
CA LEU A 86 1.75 1.35 -14.06
C LEU A 86 2.85 0.31 -14.13
N PHE A 87 4.08 0.71 -14.43
CA PHE A 87 5.25 -0.18 -14.42
C PHE A 87 5.44 -0.83 -13.05
N VAL A 88 5.45 -0.05 -11.97
CA VAL A 88 5.62 -0.56 -10.59
C VAL A 88 4.50 -1.52 -10.22
N VAL A 89 3.24 -1.16 -10.47
CA VAL A 89 2.07 -1.99 -10.15
C VAL A 89 2.10 -3.30 -10.93
N LEU A 90 2.35 -3.26 -12.23
CA LEU A 90 2.34 -4.45 -13.09
C LEU A 90 3.56 -5.34 -12.86
N SER A 91 4.75 -4.77 -12.63
CA SER A 91 5.99 -5.56 -12.50
C SER A 91 6.25 -6.08 -11.09
N SER A 92 5.79 -5.39 -10.04
CA SER A 92 6.13 -5.74 -8.65
C SER A 92 5.75 -7.16 -8.23
N PRO A 93 4.60 -7.77 -8.61
CA PRO A 93 4.30 -9.16 -8.22
C PRO A 93 5.28 -10.16 -8.83
N PHE A 94 5.68 -9.94 -10.09
CA PHE A 94 6.62 -10.80 -10.79
C PHE A 94 8.04 -10.64 -10.25
N LEU A 95 8.45 -9.40 -9.95
CA LEU A 95 9.74 -9.13 -9.32
C LEU A 95 9.84 -9.69 -7.90
N LEU A 96 8.75 -9.63 -7.12
CA LEU A 96 8.66 -10.30 -5.82
C LEU A 96 8.76 -11.82 -5.97
N ALA A 97 8.03 -12.42 -6.90
CA ALA A 97 8.12 -13.86 -7.13
C ALA A 97 9.55 -14.28 -7.55
N ALA A 98 10.16 -13.55 -8.49
CA ALA A 98 11.52 -13.79 -8.95
C ALA A 98 12.54 -13.61 -7.82
N GLY A 99 12.45 -12.51 -7.06
CA GLY A 99 13.32 -12.22 -5.92
C GLY A 99 13.23 -13.30 -4.84
N TYR A 100 12.02 -13.81 -4.55
CA TYR A 100 11.81 -14.86 -3.57
C TYR A 100 12.40 -16.22 -4.01
N GLN A 101 12.36 -16.53 -5.32
CA GLN A 101 13.01 -17.72 -5.88
C GLN A 101 14.54 -17.58 -5.82
N LEU A 102 15.09 -16.45 -6.27
CA LEU A 102 16.52 -16.17 -6.24
C LEU A 102 17.10 -16.22 -4.82
N ALA A 103 16.40 -15.60 -3.85
CA ALA A 103 16.78 -15.69 -2.45
C ALA A 103 16.68 -17.14 -1.92
N GLY A 104 15.68 -17.91 -2.38
CA GLY A 104 15.55 -19.32 -2.05
C GLY A 104 16.74 -20.16 -2.50
N CYS A 105 17.22 -19.95 -3.73
CA CYS A 105 18.41 -20.61 -4.27
C CYS A 105 19.66 -20.28 -3.42
N GLY A 106 19.86 -19.01 -3.07
CA GLY A 106 21.03 -18.58 -2.28
C GLY A 106 21.04 -19.12 -0.84
N VAL A 107 19.87 -19.35 -0.25
CA VAL A 107 19.72 -19.80 1.14
C VAL A 107 19.70 -21.34 1.26
N ARG A 108 19.27 -22.08 0.23
CA ARG A 108 19.08 -23.54 0.29
C ARG A 108 20.38 -24.31 0.56
N VAL A 109 21.51 -23.82 0.04
CA VAL A 109 22.82 -24.52 0.04
C VAL A 109 23.66 -24.21 1.30
N ARG A 110 23.19 -23.34 2.19
CA ARG A 110 24.03 -22.82 3.29
C ARG A 110 23.89 -23.63 4.59
N GLY A 111 25.01 -23.81 5.29
CA GLY A 111 25.09 -24.44 6.60
C GLY A 111 24.39 -23.62 7.70
N LYS A 112 24.10 -24.27 8.83
CA LYS A 112 23.37 -23.67 9.97
C LYS A 112 24.00 -22.35 10.45
N GLY A 113 25.32 -22.32 10.64
CA GLY A 113 26.03 -21.11 11.09
C GLY A 113 25.86 -19.93 10.14
N THR A 114 26.00 -20.17 8.82
CA THR A 114 25.87 -19.12 7.81
C THR A 114 24.45 -18.54 7.74
N ILE A 115 23.42 -19.37 7.91
CA ILE A 115 22.02 -18.90 7.92
C ILE A 115 21.75 -18.00 9.13
N THR A 116 22.27 -18.36 10.30
CA THR A 116 22.14 -17.54 11.50
C THR A 116 22.80 -16.16 11.31
N VAL A 117 24.00 -16.11 10.75
CA VAL A 117 24.69 -14.84 10.45
C VAL A 117 23.90 -13.99 9.45
N LEU A 118 23.43 -14.61 8.35
CA LEU A 118 22.59 -13.93 7.36
C LEU A 118 21.29 -13.40 7.96
N TYR A 119 20.67 -14.15 8.87
CA TYR A 119 19.45 -13.73 9.56
C TYR A 119 19.70 -12.44 10.36
N PHE A 120 20.72 -12.42 11.22
CA PHE A 120 21.04 -11.22 12.00
C PHE A 120 21.45 -10.04 11.13
N ALA A 121 22.24 -10.27 10.08
CA ALA A 121 22.57 -9.23 9.11
C ALA A 121 21.31 -8.65 8.45
N THR A 122 20.35 -9.51 8.09
CA THR A 122 19.06 -9.10 7.51
C THR A 122 18.24 -8.29 8.52
N VAL A 123 18.22 -8.68 9.80
CA VAL A 123 17.56 -7.90 10.87
C VAL A 123 18.18 -6.50 10.99
N VAL A 124 19.52 -6.38 10.98
CA VAL A 124 20.21 -5.08 11.03
C VAL A 124 19.83 -4.20 9.84
N VAL A 125 19.76 -4.76 8.63
CA VAL A 125 19.32 -4.03 7.43
C VAL A 125 17.89 -3.53 7.58
N VAL A 126 16.96 -4.36 8.08
CA VAL A 126 15.58 -3.96 8.32
C VAL A 126 15.50 -2.82 9.34
N LEU A 127 16.23 -2.94 10.46
CA LEU A 127 16.26 -1.88 11.48
C LEU A 127 16.86 -0.57 10.95
N ALA A 128 17.92 -0.66 10.13
CA ALA A 128 18.52 0.51 9.49
C ALA A 128 17.55 1.20 8.51
N LEU A 129 16.82 0.42 7.71
CA LEU A 129 15.78 0.95 6.81
C LEU A 129 14.64 1.60 7.57
N LEU A 130 14.16 0.98 8.65
CA LEU A 130 13.13 1.56 9.51
C LEU A 130 13.62 2.85 10.18
N GLY A 131 14.86 2.88 10.67
CA GLY A 131 15.46 4.08 11.25
C GLY A 131 15.63 5.22 10.22
N TRP A 132 16.00 4.88 8.99
CA TRP A 132 16.09 5.85 7.89
C TRP A 132 14.70 6.39 7.50
N LEU A 133 13.69 5.52 7.37
CA LEU A 133 12.30 5.92 7.12
C LEU A 133 11.77 6.82 8.25
N PHE A 134 12.04 6.46 9.51
CA PHE A 134 11.67 7.25 10.67
C PHE A 134 12.34 8.63 10.65
N LYS A 135 13.64 8.69 10.38
CA LYS A 135 14.38 9.95 10.21
C LYS A 135 13.78 10.80 9.08
N ALA A 136 13.50 10.20 7.92
CA ALA A 136 12.91 10.89 6.78
C ALA A 136 11.52 11.46 7.11
N ALA A 137 10.72 10.74 7.90
CA ALA A 137 9.39 11.17 8.32
C ALA A 137 9.42 12.27 9.40
N CYS A 138 10.31 12.18 10.39
CA CYS A 138 10.27 13.02 11.58
C CYS A 138 11.13 14.29 11.54
N LEU A 139 12.21 14.31 10.75
CA LEU A 139 13.28 15.33 10.94
C LEU A 139 13.35 16.41 9.86
N HIS A 140 12.46 16.42 8.86
CA HIS A 140 12.43 17.47 7.84
C HIS A 140 11.03 18.11 7.77
N PRO A 141 10.80 19.29 8.40
CA PRO A 141 9.67 20.14 8.03
C PRO A 141 9.84 20.50 6.55
N VAL A 142 8.82 20.35 5.72
CA VAL A 142 8.90 20.37 4.25
C VAL A 142 9.33 21.75 3.71
N PRO A 143 10.61 22.02 3.33
CA PRO A 143 10.90 23.15 2.46
C PRO A 143 10.30 22.88 1.06
N ARG A 144 9.99 23.94 0.31
CA ARG A 144 9.45 23.86 -1.08
C ARG A 144 10.34 23.07 -2.07
N SER A 145 11.57 22.76 -1.69
CA SER A 145 12.57 22.01 -2.46
C SER A 145 12.95 20.69 -1.79
N CYS A 146 11.96 19.85 -1.48
CA CYS A 146 12.19 18.48 -1.04
C CYS A 146 12.40 17.54 -2.23
N SER A 147 13.24 16.51 -2.07
CA SER A 147 13.23 15.36 -3.00
C SER A 147 11.83 14.73 -3.03
N TYR A 148 11.38 14.17 -4.16
CA TYR A 148 10.05 13.52 -4.22
C TYR A 148 9.84 12.50 -3.10
N LEU A 149 10.87 11.75 -2.73
CA LEU A 149 10.79 10.83 -1.61
C LEU A 149 10.57 11.54 -0.27
N GLN A 150 11.28 12.64 0.01
CA GLN A 150 11.01 13.44 1.19
C GLN A 150 9.65 14.10 1.11
N TYR A 151 9.24 14.61 -0.05
CA TYR A 151 7.90 15.15 -0.27
C TYR A 151 6.88 14.06 0.09
N TYR A 152 6.90 12.90 -0.56
CA TYR A 152 5.99 11.80 -0.21
C TYR A 152 6.14 11.33 1.24
N ALA A 153 7.34 11.15 1.80
CA ALA A 153 7.53 10.70 3.18
C ALA A 153 7.10 11.74 4.25
N SER A 154 7.21 13.03 3.94
CA SER A 154 6.83 14.14 4.82
C SER A 154 5.38 14.59 4.62
N TRP A 155 4.83 14.50 3.41
CA TRP A 155 3.39 14.61 3.12
C TRP A 155 2.63 13.37 3.64
N MET A 156 3.27 12.19 3.64
CA MET A 156 2.83 10.98 4.35
C MET A 156 3.08 11.06 5.88
N GLN A 157 3.40 12.23 6.45
CA GLN A 157 3.44 12.37 7.90
C GLN A 157 2.16 11.80 8.54
N TRP A 158 2.36 11.21 9.71
CA TRP A 158 1.47 10.31 10.45
C TRP A 158 0.01 10.75 10.59
N TYR A 159 -0.30 12.02 10.34
CA TYR A 159 -1.64 12.60 10.40
C TYR A 159 -2.46 12.41 9.10
N ASN A 160 -1.83 12.30 7.93
CA ASN A 160 -2.54 12.35 6.64
C ASN A 160 -2.70 11.02 5.92
N GLN A 161 -1.79 10.06 6.10
CA GLN A 161 -1.73 8.87 5.25
C GLN A 161 -1.40 7.59 6.04
N PHE A 162 -1.83 7.50 7.32
CA PHE A 162 -1.67 6.29 8.15
C PHE A 162 -2.15 5.00 7.45
N TYR A 163 -3.13 5.14 6.53
CA TYR A 163 -3.63 4.07 5.69
C TYR A 163 -2.59 3.49 4.70
N ILE A 164 -1.63 4.27 4.20
CA ILE A 164 -0.56 3.74 3.33
C ILE A 164 0.40 2.84 4.13
N TYR A 165 0.72 3.22 5.38
CA TYR A 165 1.44 2.34 6.29
C TYR A 165 0.61 1.10 6.65
N SER A 166 -0.72 1.19 6.60
CA SER A 166 -1.61 0.04 6.72
C SER A 166 -1.50 -0.90 5.51
N PHE A 167 -1.25 -0.37 4.30
CA PHE A 167 -1.00 -1.18 3.10
C PHE A 167 0.33 -1.93 3.11
N LEU A 168 1.35 -1.43 3.81
CA LEU A 168 2.62 -2.16 4.07
C LEU A 168 2.51 -3.06 5.30
N GLY A 169 1.83 -2.59 6.34
CA GLY A 169 1.58 -3.31 7.59
C GLY A 169 0.64 -4.50 7.42
N TYR A 170 -0.33 -4.42 6.49
CA TYR A 170 -1.29 -5.49 6.19
C TYR A 170 -0.63 -6.76 5.62
N PRO A 171 0.17 -6.72 4.54
CA PRO A 171 0.87 -7.91 4.04
C PRO A 171 1.86 -8.47 5.08
N VAL A 172 2.53 -7.61 5.86
CA VAL A 172 3.41 -8.05 6.95
C VAL A 172 2.60 -8.72 8.06
N ALA A 173 1.46 -8.16 8.48
CA ALA A 173 0.58 -8.74 9.48
C ALA A 173 -0.02 -10.07 9.00
N LEU A 174 -0.50 -10.15 7.76
CA LEU A 174 -0.95 -11.40 7.15
C LEU A 174 0.17 -12.44 7.09
N TYR A 175 1.39 -12.04 6.73
CA TYR A 175 2.54 -12.92 6.73
C TYR A 175 2.83 -13.46 8.14
N LEU A 176 2.84 -12.59 9.16
CA LEU A 176 3.01 -13.00 10.56
C LEU A 176 1.88 -13.97 10.99
N ILE A 177 0.64 -13.72 10.56
CA ILE A 177 -0.53 -14.56 10.83
C ILE A 177 -0.45 -15.94 10.20
N PHE A 178 -0.15 -16.00 8.91
CA PHE A 178 -0.25 -17.21 8.13
C PHE A 178 1.04 -18.02 8.09
N ARG A 179 2.20 -17.41 8.35
CA ARG A 179 3.50 -18.09 8.27
C ARG A 179 4.23 -18.20 9.60
N VAL A 180 4.19 -17.17 10.44
CA VAL A 180 4.94 -17.19 11.72
C VAL A 180 4.12 -17.81 12.86
N PHE A 181 2.88 -17.37 13.07
CA PHE A 181 2.04 -17.88 14.17
C PHE A 181 1.68 -19.38 14.12
N PRO A 182 1.64 -20.09 12.97
CA PRO A 182 1.41 -21.54 12.96
C PRO A 182 2.48 -22.37 13.66
N HIS A 183 3.70 -21.83 13.81
CA HIS A 183 4.84 -22.52 14.41
C HIS A 183 4.90 -22.38 15.94
N PHE A 184 4.01 -21.60 16.56
CA PHE A 184 3.91 -21.54 18.01
C PHE A 184 3.26 -22.80 18.58
N PRO A 185 3.68 -23.26 19.77
CA PRO A 185 3.16 -24.47 20.39
C PRO A 185 1.63 -24.42 20.48
N THR A 186 1.00 -25.53 20.07
CA THR A 186 -0.45 -25.69 19.99
C THR A 186 -1.08 -25.53 21.38
N GLY A 187 -1.87 -24.46 21.57
CA GLY A 187 -2.55 -24.16 22.83
C GLY A 187 -3.52 -22.99 22.72
N MET A 188 -4.16 -22.64 23.83
CA MET A 188 -5.08 -21.50 23.94
C MET A 188 -4.46 -20.19 23.44
N THR A 189 -3.15 -20.02 23.68
CA THR A 189 -2.34 -18.87 23.24
C THR A 189 -2.33 -18.70 21.73
N ARG A 190 -2.24 -19.80 20.94
CA ARG A 190 -2.24 -19.74 19.47
C ARG A 190 -3.60 -19.30 18.91
N LYS A 191 -4.69 -19.80 19.49
CA LYS A 191 -6.06 -19.39 19.08
C LYS A 191 -6.29 -17.91 19.39
N LEU A 192 -5.85 -17.45 20.56
CA LEU A 192 -5.96 -16.05 20.97
C LEU A 192 -5.13 -15.13 20.07
N LEU A 193 -3.84 -15.44 19.84
CA LEU A 193 -2.96 -14.68 18.96
C LEU A 193 -3.51 -14.57 17.53
N ARG A 194 -4.05 -15.67 16.98
CA ARG A 194 -4.67 -15.66 15.65
C ARG A 194 -5.90 -14.75 15.60
N ARG A 195 -6.75 -14.78 16.63
CA ARG A 195 -7.94 -13.90 16.72
C ARG A 195 -7.54 -12.43 16.85
N ILE A 196 -6.57 -12.11 17.72
CA ILE A 196 -6.04 -10.75 17.89
C ILE A 196 -5.50 -10.26 16.56
N ALA A 197 -4.64 -11.04 15.91
CA ALA A 197 -4.02 -10.64 14.67
C ALA A 197 -5.02 -10.51 13.51
N THR A 198 -6.03 -11.38 13.44
CA THR A 198 -7.17 -11.22 12.50
C THR A 198 -7.95 -9.94 12.80
N GLY A 199 -8.20 -9.63 14.07
CA GLY A 199 -8.83 -8.38 14.50
C GLY A 199 -8.01 -7.16 14.09
N CYS A 200 -6.68 -7.19 14.30
CA CYS A 200 -5.77 -6.13 13.83
C CYS A 200 -5.84 -5.95 12.31
N VAL A 201 -5.90 -7.04 11.55
CA VAL A 201 -6.08 -6.99 10.10
C VAL A 201 -7.41 -6.35 9.71
N CYS A 202 -8.52 -6.77 10.33
CA CYS A 202 -9.83 -6.16 10.08
C CYS A 202 -9.84 -4.67 10.43
N VAL A 203 -9.24 -4.29 11.56
CA VAL A 203 -9.09 -2.89 11.97
C VAL A 203 -8.24 -2.12 10.97
N LEU A 204 -7.12 -2.68 10.48
CA LEU A 204 -6.30 -2.05 9.44
C LEU A 204 -7.08 -1.87 8.14
N VAL A 205 -7.89 -2.84 7.73
CA VAL A 205 -8.76 -2.72 6.55
C VAL A 205 -9.82 -1.63 6.75
N ILE A 206 -10.45 -1.58 7.93
CA ILE A 206 -11.42 -0.53 8.26
C ILE A 206 -10.74 0.84 8.26
N ILE A 207 -9.55 0.96 8.86
CA ILE A 207 -8.79 2.21 8.87
C ILE A 207 -8.39 2.61 7.45
N ALA A 208 -7.97 1.66 6.61
CA ALA A 208 -7.63 1.92 5.22
C ALA A 208 -8.86 2.38 4.41
N ALA A 209 -10.00 1.71 4.57
CA ALA A 209 -11.26 2.08 3.93
C ALA A 209 -11.75 3.45 4.42
N SER A 210 -11.75 3.68 5.73
CA SER A 210 -12.15 4.94 6.35
C SER A 210 -11.21 6.09 5.99
N GLY A 211 -9.90 5.84 5.87
CA GLY A 211 -8.93 6.85 5.45
C GLY A 211 -9.13 7.29 3.99
N GLY A 212 -9.60 6.38 3.13
CA GLY A 212 -9.99 6.72 1.75
C GLY A 212 -11.35 7.42 1.64
N ILE A 213 -12.26 7.24 2.61
CA ILE A 213 -13.60 7.86 2.62
C ILE A 213 -13.60 9.18 3.38
N PHE A 214 -12.87 9.28 4.48
CA PHE A 214 -12.87 10.41 5.40
C PHE A 214 -11.45 10.92 5.53
N HIS A 215 -11.10 11.91 4.70
CA HIS A 215 -9.79 12.55 4.79
C HIS A 215 -9.79 13.50 5.99
N VAL A 216 -8.83 13.39 6.91
CA VAL A 216 -8.74 14.21 8.15
C VAL A 216 -8.83 15.72 7.91
N TYR A 217 -8.45 16.17 6.71
CA TYR A 217 -8.51 17.56 6.30
C TYR A 217 -9.93 18.13 6.21
N THR A 218 -10.97 17.29 6.11
CA THR A 218 -12.36 17.79 6.10
C THR A 218 -12.88 18.22 7.46
N LEU A 219 -12.14 17.92 8.53
CA LEU A 219 -12.44 18.38 9.89
C LEU A 219 -11.74 19.70 10.26
N THR A 220 -10.88 20.25 9.39
CA THR A 220 -10.10 21.45 9.72
C THR A 220 -10.71 22.70 9.04
N PRO A 221 -11.41 23.58 9.77
CA PRO A 221 -12.14 24.70 9.19
C PRO A 221 -11.27 25.83 8.62
N LEU A 222 -9.94 25.71 8.65
CA LEU A 222 -9.00 26.77 8.21
C LEU A 222 -8.41 26.54 6.80
N LEU A 223 -8.60 25.37 6.20
CA LEU A 223 -8.12 25.03 4.86
C LEU A 223 -9.29 24.48 4.04
N PHE A 224 -10.18 25.37 3.62
CA PHE A 224 -11.35 25.12 2.76
C PHE A 224 -10.97 24.71 1.33
N SER A 225 -10.19 23.65 1.17
CA SER A 225 -10.08 22.95 -0.10
C SER A 225 -10.68 21.58 0.11
N TYR A 226 -11.95 21.43 -0.28
CA TYR A 226 -12.57 20.12 -0.49
C TYR A 226 -11.90 19.44 -1.70
N CYS A 227 -10.59 19.21 -1.65
CA CYS A 227 -9.78 18.81 -2.81
C CYS A 227 -9.44 17.32 -2.84
N HIS A 228 -9.97 16.53 -1.90
CA HIS A 228 -9.66 15.10 -1.79
C HIS A 228 -10.88 14.18 -1.91
N ASP A 229 -10.77 13.25 -2.85
CA ASP A 229 -11.57 12.04 -3.10
C ASP A 229 -13.06 12.11 -2.75
N PHE A 230 -13.48 11.54 -1.62
CA PHE A 230 -14.90 11.38 -1.28
C PHE A 230 -15.62 12.72 -1.08
N ASP A 231 -15.00 13.64 -0.35
CA ASP A 231 -15.62 14.91 0.03
C ASP A 231 -15.76 15.87 -1.14
N THR A 232 -14.90 15.74 -2.16
CA THR A 232 -15.00 16.50 -3.41
C THR A 232 -16.29 16.23 -4.19
N VAL A 233 -16.92 15.07 -3.98
CA VAL A 233 -18.11 14.66 -4.73
C VAL A 233 -19.33 14.54 -3.82
N PHE A 234 -19.14 14.04 -2.59
CA PHE A 234 -20.21 13.87 -1.62
C PHE A 234 -20.76 15.21 -1.12
N ALA A 235 -19.89 16.14 -0.71
CA ALA A 235 -20.34 17.42 -0.16
C ALA A 235 -21.13 18.25 -1.19
N PRO A 236 -20.67 18.43 -2.45
CA PRO A 236 -21.49 19.05 -3.50
C PRO A 236 -22.84 18.35 -3.74
N SER A 237 -22.88 17.02 -3.69
CA SER A 237 -24.13 16.25 -3.87
C SER A 237 -25.13 16.50 -2.74
N VAL A 238 -24.64 16.68 -1.50
CA VAL A 238 -25.46 17.11 -0.36
C VAL A 238 -25.99 18.53 -0.58
N PHE A 239 -25.13 19.47 -0.99
CA PHE A 239 -25.53 20.86 -1.24
C PHE A 239 -26.62 20.99 -2.31
N VAL A 240 -26.48 20.31 -3.46
CA VAL A 240 -27.52 20.31 -4.51
C VAL A 240 -28.84 19.75 -3.99
N ARG A 241 -28.80 18.64 -3.23
CA ARG A 241 -30.01 18.05 -2.64
C ARG A 241 -30.71 18.99 -1.66
N LEU A 242 -29.94 19.81 -0.93
CA LEU A 242 -30.47 20.83 -0.03
C LEU A 242 -30.90 22.11 -0.75
N GLY A 243 -30.74 22.19 -2.08
CA GLY A 243 -31.08 23.38 -2.87
C GLY A 243 -30.07 24.53 -2.76
N HIS A 244 -28.88 24.28 -2.22
CA HIS A 244 -27.83 25.28 -2.12
C HIS A 244 -27.06 25.43 -3.44
N PRO A 245 -26.67 26.66 -3.83
CA PRO A 245 -25.86 26.89 -5.02
C PRO A 245 -24.43 26.36 -4.83
N LEU A 246 -23.93 25.60 -5.80
CA LEU A 246 -22.60 24.96 -5.74
C LEU A 246 -21.42 25.93 -5.81
N LEU A 247 -21.61 27.13 -6.35
CA LEU A 247 -20.54 28.12 -6.56
C LEU A 247 -20.26 29.00 -5.33
N THR A 248 -21.07 28.88 -4.28
CA THR A 248 -20.89 29.68 -3.05
C THR A 248 -20.17 28.82 -2.01
N GLY A 249 -18.94 29.18 -1.63
CA GLY A 249 -18.26 28.59 -0.46
C GLY A 249 -16.95 27.84 -0.71
N ASN A 250 -16.13 28.23 -1.69
CA ASN A 250 -14.80 27.61 -1.95
C ASN A 250 -14.85 26.09 -2.15
N LEU A 251 -15.90 25.56 -2.76
CA LEU A 251 -15.93 24.19 -3.28
C LEU A 251 -15.04 24.10 -4.53
N GLN A 252 -13.71 24.14 -4.31
CA GLN A 252 -12.70 24.11 -5.37
C GLN A 252 -12.72 22.81 -6.18
N ALA A 253 -13.31 21.73 -5.65
CA ALA A 253 -13.48 20.48 -6.37
C ALA A 253 -14.92 20.27 -6.83
N GLY A 254 -15.50 21.28 -7.47
CA GLY A 254 -16.63 21.02 -8.34
C GLY A 254 -16.15 20.13 -9.50
N TYR A 255 -16.45 18.83 -9.46
CA TYR A 255 -16.49 17.99 -10.67
C TYR A 255 -17.64 18.47 -11.59
N GLY A 256 -17.70 19.77 -11.90
CA GLY A 256 -18.72 20.41 -12.71
C GLY A 256 -20.17 20.08 -12.29
N LEU A 257 -20.98 19.68 -13.28
CA LEU A 257 -22.40 19.35 -13.14
C LEU A 257 -22.67 17.97 -12.52
N TYR A 258 -21.63 17.25 -12.10
CA TYR A 258 -21.74 15.87 -11.60
C TYR A 258 -22.74 15.72 -10.44
N PRO A 259 -22.84 16.66 -9.47
CA PRO A 259 -23.88 16.61 -8.44
C PRO A 259 -25.30 16.74 -8.99
N HIS A 260 -25.51 17.53 -10.06
CA HIS A 260 -26.81 17.65 -10.73
C HIS A 260 -27.17 16.38 -11.51
N PHE A 261 -26.18 15.72 -12.11
CA PHE A 261 -26.38 14.42 -12.77
C PHE A 261 -26.74 13.31 -11.77
N LEU A 262 -26.13 13.33 -10.59
CA LEU A 262 -26.40 12.36 -9.53
C LEU A 262 -27.69 12.65 -8.74
N HIS A 263 -28.21 13.88 -8.82
CA HIS A 263 -29.39 14.28 -8.04
C HIS A 263 -30.62 13.39 -8.31
N PRO A 264 -31.03 13.08 -9.55
CA PRO A 264 -32.15 12.17 -9.81
C PRO A 264 -31.93 10.78 -9.21
N VAL A 265 -30.70 10.25 -9.29
CA VAL A 265 -30.36 8.93 -8.74
C VAL A 265 -30.55 8.94 -7.22
N PHE A 266 -29.99 9.92 -6.52
CA PHE A 266 -30.12 10.04 -5.06
C PHE A 266 -31.49 10.52 -4.59
N ALA A 267 -32.30 11.14 -5.46
CA ALA A 267 -33.71 11.39 -5.19
C ALA A 267 -34.49 10.08 -5.08
N LEU A 268 -34.17 9.09 -5.93
CA LEU A 268 -34.82 7.77 -5.92
C LEU A 268 -34.32 6.86 -4.78
N VAL A 269 -33.00 6.73 -4.63
CA VAL A 269 -32.43 5.77 -3.66
C VAL A 269 -32.20 6.38 -2.28
N GLY A 270 -32.21 7.71 -2.16
CA GLY A 270 -31.80 8.44 -0.95
C GLY A 270 -30.28 8.62 -0.86
N LEU A 271 -29.84 9.73 -0.26
CA LEU A 271 -28.43 10.06 -0.09
C LEU A 271 -27.95 9.62 1.30
N SER A 272 -27.03 8.66 1.33
CA SER A 272 -26.23 8.31 2.50
C SER A 272 -24.82 7.97 2.04
N VAL A 273 -23.83 8.02 2.94
CA VAL A 273 -22.43 7.67 2.63
C VAL A 273 -22.36 6.30 1.95
N PHE A 274 -23.03 5.29 2.51
CA PHE A 274 -23.04 3.93 1.95
C PHE A 274 -23.63 3.88 0.53
N LYS A 275 -24.81 4.48 0.31
CA LYS A 275 -25.47 4.47 -1.00
C LYS A 275 -24.65 5.23 -2.03
N PHE A 276 -24.04 6.34 -1.62
CA PHE A 276 -23.15 7.13 -2.46
C PHE A 276 -21.92 6.33 -2.89
N THR A 277 -21.24 5.67 -1.96
CA THR A 277 -20.08 4.82 -2.27
C THR A 277 -20.44 3.71 -3.25
N VAL A 278 -21.61 3.07 -3.09
CA VAL A 278 -22.09 2.03 -4.03
C VAL A 278 -22.32 2.61 -5.43
N VAL A 279 -23.00 3.75 -5.54
CA VAL A 279 -23.24 4.41 -6.85
C VAL A 279 -21.91 4.77 -7.52
N MET A 280 -20.97 5.35 -6.79
CA MET A 280 -19.65 5.70 -7.32
C MET A 280 -18.85 4.46 -7.74
N ALA A 281 -18.92 3.37 -6.98
CA ALA A 281 -18.26 2.11 -7.34
C ALA A 281 -18.81 1.53 -8.64
N ILE A 282 -20.13 1.57 -8.85
CA ILE A 282 -20.78 1.13 -10.09
C ILE A 282 -20.33 2.01 -11.27
N LEU A 283 -20.39 3.34 -11.12
CA LEU A 283 -19.98 4.27 -12.17
C LEU A 283 -18.51 4.09 -12.55
N ASN A 284 -17.64 3.87 -11.56
CA ASN A 284 -16.22 3.60 -11.80
C ASN A 284 -16.01 2.27 -12.53
N ALA A 285 -16.71 1.21 -12.12
CA ALA A 285 -16.66 -0.09 -12.82
C ALA A 285 -17.16 0.03 -14.27
N MET A 286 -18.23 0.78 -14.51
CA MET A 286 -18.73 1.08 -15.86
C MET A 286 -17.72 1.89 -16.67
N ALA A 287 -17.06 2.88 -16.08
CA ALA A 287 -16.03 3.66 -16.76
C ALA A 287 -14.86 2.78 -17.22
N PHE A 288 -14.38 1.87 -16.36
CA PHE A 288 -13.36 0.89 -16.75
C PHE A 288 -13.86 -0.07 -17.83
N PHE A 289 -15.09 -0.54 -17.74
CA PHE A 289 -15.68 -1.40 -18.76
C PHE A 289 -15.76 -0.72 -20.13
N LEU A 290 -16.24 0.54 -20.17
CA LEU A 290 -16.32 1.35 -21.39
C LEU A 290 -14.95 1.77 -21.94
N TYR A 291 -13.93 1.84 -21.09
CA TYR A 291 -12.58 2.18 -21.52
C TYR A 291 -11.82 0.98 -22.10
N LEU A 292 -12.09 -0.22 -21.59
CA LEU A 292 -11.39 -1.46 -21.97
C LEU A 292 -12.12 -2.29 -23.04
N GLY A 293 -13.43 -2.06 -23.23
CA GLY A 293 -14.24 -2.66 -24.28
C GLY A 293 -14.36 -1.77 -25.50
#